data_AF-A0A061IV44-F1
#
_entry.id   AF-A0A061IV44-F1
#
_cell.length_a   1.000
_cell.length_b   1.000
_cell.length_c   1.000
_cell.angle_alpha   90.00
_cell.angle_beta   90.00
_cell.angle_gamma   90.00
#
_symmetry.space_group_name_H-M   'P 1'
#
loop_
_entity.id
_entity.type
_entity.pdbx_description
1 polymer ?
#
loop_
_entity_poly.entity_id
_entity_poly.type
_entity_poly.pdbx_seq_one_letter_code
_entity_poly.pdbx_strand_id
1 'polypeptide(L)'
;MELEEGDDEWFDANHWKKRNAPDELMAPGVPYTYYSAFTLAAFEDMGVYRANYSMADPLRWGKNSGCGLLENKCFTNGSTAYFAMFCTQFISDQGRLCTYDRLSLGYCGLLTHQQPLPPQYQYFDNPKRGGIFRAMD
;
A
#
# COMPACT_ATOMS: atom_id res chain seq x y z
N MET A 1 -9.99 5.83 -7.86
CA MET A 1 -9.00 5.57 -6.79
C MET A 1 -9.76 4.96 -5.63
N GLU A 2 -9.33 3.83 -5.10
CA GLU A 2 -9.96 3.20 -3.93
C GLU A 2 -9.65 4.00 -2.66
N LEU A 3 -10.64 4.06 -1.77
CA LEU A 3 -10.50 4.64 -0.43
C LEU A 3 -10.26 3.52 0.58
N GLU A 4 -9.66 3.86 1.72
CA GLU A 4 -9.55 2.91 2.83
C GLU A 4 -10.91 2.44 3.32
N GLU A 5 -10.93 1.20 3.80
CA GLU A 5 -12.12 0.63 4.42
C GLU A 5 -12.32 1.25 5.81
N GLY A 6 -13.58 1.48 6.17
CA GLY A 6 -13.97 2.17 7.40
C GLY A 6 -14.07 1.24 8.62
N ASP A 7 -13.10 0.36 8.82
CA ASP A 7 -13.09 -0.62 9.91
C ASP A 7 -12.05 -0.33 11.01
N ASP A 8 -11.27 0.75 10.86
CA ASP A 8 -10.26 1.20 11.81
C ASP A 8 -10.45 2.71 12.06
N GLU A 9 -10.87 3.08 13.29
CA GLU A 9 -11.29 4.44 13.71
C GLU A 9 -10.32 5.58 13.34
N TRP A 10 -9.06 5.26 13.01
CA TRP A 10 -8.01 6.22 12.68
C TRP A 10 -7.84 6.50 11.19
N PHE A 11 -8.31 5.61 10.31
CA PHE A 11 -8.07 5.67 8.87
C PHE A 11 -9.33 5.63 8.01
N ASP A 12 -10.51 5.63 8.64
CA ASP A 12 -11.82 5.51 8.00
C ASP A 12 -12.00 6.39 6.76
N ALA A 13 -12.26 5.74 5.61
CA ALA A 13 -12.92 6.18 4.37
C ALA A 13 -12.57 7.56 3.78
N ASN A 14 -11.61 8.27 4.33
CA ASN A 14 -11.19 9.62 3.94
C ASN A 14 -9.76 9.64 3.38
N HIS A 15 -9.12 8.47 3.33
CA HIS A 15 -7.76 8.28 2.86
C HIS A 15 -7.73 7.38 1.62
N TRP A 16 -6.71 7.54 0.78
CA TRP A 16 -6.45 6.61 -0.31
C TRP A 16 -6.05 5.24 0.22
N LYS A 17 -6.49 4.18 -0.46
CA LYS A 17 -6.07 2.81 -0.18
C LYS A 17 -4.53 2.70 -0.18
N LYS A 18 -3.93 2.45 0.98
CA LYS A 18 -2.49 2.41 1.22
C LYS A 18 -1.82 1.33 0.40
N ARG A 19 -2.48 0.17 0.21
CA ARG A 19 -2.03 -0.88 -0.70
C ARG A 19 -1.72 -0.34 -2.10
N ASN A 20 -2.51 0.61 -2.60
CA ASN A 20 -2.43 1.10 -3.97
C ASN A 20 -1.55 2.35 -4.10
N ALA A 21 -1.45 3.16 -3.04
CA ALA A 21 -0.68 4.40 -3.04
C ALA A 21 0.00 4.65 -1.67
N PRO A 22 0.92 3.79 -1.21
CA PRO A 22 1.65 4.04 0.02
C PRO A 22 2.51 5.29 -0.12
N ASP A 23 2.70 5.99 0.99
CA ASP A 23 3.44 7.25 1.11
C ASP A 23 2.88 8.44 0.30
N GLU A 24 1.70 8.28 -0.31
CA GLU A 24 0.92 9.39 -0.84
C GLU A 24 0.40 10.25 0.32
N LEU A 25 0.33 11.57 0.11
CA LEU A 25 -0.07 12.55 1.12
C LEU A 25 -1.36 12.20 1.90
N MET A 26 -2.36 11.67 1.20
CA MET A 26 -3.68 11.33 1.73
C MET A 26 -3.85 9.81 1.90
N ALA A 27 -2.80 9.00 1.80
CA ALA A 27 -2.85 7.60 2.23
C ALA A 27 -2.74 7.52 3.76
N PRO A 28 -3.26 6.49 4.43
CA PRO A 28 -3.19 6.41 5.88
C PRO A 28 -1.77 6.11 6.38
N GLY A 29 -1.40 6.75 7.49
CA GLY A 29 -0.19 6.46 8.27
C GLY A 29 1.10 7.05 7.68
N VAL A 30 2.05 7.34 8.56
CA VAL A 30 3.33 7.99 8.21
C VAL A 30 4.37 7.02 7.63
N PRO A 31 5.34 7.50 6.81
CA PRO A 31 5.54 8.89 6.38
C PRO A 31 4.76 9.27 5.11
N TYR A 32 4.21 10.48 5.09
CA TYR A 32 3.61 11.09 3.91
C TYR A 32 4.69 11.79 3.11
N THR A 33 4.99 11.30 1.91
CA THR A 33 6.21 11.71 1.20
C THR A 33 5.92 12.36 -0.15
N TYR A 34 4.78 12.05 -0.77
CA TYR A 34 4.49 12.45 -2.15
C TYR A 34 3.15 13.16 -2.27
N TYR A 35 3.18 14.41 -2.77
CA TYR A 35 1.98 15.14 -3.18
C TYR A 35 1.63 14.78 -4.63
N SER A 36 0.92 13.66 -4.79
CA SER A 36 0.71 13.08 -6.12
C SER A 36 -0.43 13.73 -6.91
N ALA A 37 -0.54 13.33 -8.17
CA ALA A 37 -1.67 13.69 -9.02
C ALA A 37 -3.02 13.17 -8.48
N PHE A 38 -3.04 12.13 -7.63
CA PHE A 38 -4.29 11.61 -7.03
C PHE A 38 -4.90 12.62 -6.06
N THR A 39 -4.11 13.13 -5.11
CA THR A 39 -4.59 14.16 -4.18
C THR A 39 -4.91 15.47 -4.88
N LEU A 40 -4.09 15.88 -5.86
CA LEU A 40 -4.39 17.07 -6.66
C LEU A 40 -5.72 16.94 -7.42
N ALA A 41 -5.98 15.78 -8.02
CA ALA A 41 -7.25 15.53 -8.72
C ALA A 41 -8.44 15.54 -7.76
N ALA A 42 -8.33 14.94 -6.57
CA ALA A 42 -9.41 15.00 -5.59
C ALA A 42 -9.76 16.42 -5.17
N PHE A 43 -8.75 17.30 -4.98
CA PHE A 43 -9.02 18.71 -4.67
C PHE A 43 -9.63 19.47 -5.84
N GLU A 44 -9.20 19.20 -7.08
CA GLU A 44 -9.82 19.83 -8.26
C GLU A 44 -11.27 19.36 -8.46
N ASP A 45 -11.57 18.07 -8.24
CA ASP A 45 -12.92 17.50 -8.35
C ASP A 45 -13.92 18.06 -7.31
N MET A 46 -13.43 18.64 -6.20
CA MET A 46 -14.28 19.37 -5.25
C MET A 46 -14.81 20.69 -5.84
N GLY A 47 -14.26 21.17 -6.96
CA GLY A 47 -14.68 22.40 -7.63
C GLY A 47 -14.24 23.70 -6.95
N VAL A 48 -13.48 23.62 -5.86
CA VAL A 48 -12.93 24.77 -5.10
C VAL A 48 -11.52 25.14 -5.51
N TYR A 49 -10.78 24.21 -6.11
CA TYR A 49 -9.38 24.39 -6.49
C TYR A 49 -9.17 24.12 -7.98
N ARG A 50 -8.11 24.70 -8.53
CA ARG A 50 -7.59 24.35 -9.84
C ARG A 50 -6.18 23.78 -9.66
N ALA A 51 -6.00 22.51 -9.97
CA ALA A 51 -4.75 21.81 -9.74
C ALA A 51 -3.70 22.20 -10.78
N ASN A 52 -2.46 22.39 -10.32
CA ASN A 52 -1.31 22.46 -11.21
C ASN A 52 -0.60 21.11 -11.26
N TYR A 53 -1.02 20.24 -12.16
CA TYR A 53 -0.47 18.89 -12.30
C TYR A 53 1.01 18.84 -12.71
N SER A 54 1.60 19.94 -13.21
CA SER A 54 3.04 19.97 -13.50
C SER A 54 3.90 19.91 -12.23
N MET A 55 3.29 20.17 -11.07
CA MET A 55 3.94 20.13 -9.75
C MET A 55 3.69 18.82 -9.01
N ALA A 56 2.98 17.87 -9.62
CA ALA A 56 2.65 16.60 -8.98
C ALA A 56 3.91 15.75 -8.77
N ASP A 57 4.08 15.24 -7.56
CA ASP A 57 5.14 14.27 -7.29
C ASP A 57 4.85 12.94 -8.01
N PRO A 58 5.86 12.33 -8.64
CA PRO A 58 5.69 11.05 -9.29
C PRO A 58 5.65 9.91 -8.27
N LEU A 59 4.54 9.19 -8.20
CA LEU A 59 4.49 7.93 -7.43
C LEU A 59 5.32 6.85 -8.13
N ARG A 60 6.22 6.22 -7.38
CA ARG A 60 7.00 5.06 -7.85
C ARG A 60 6.25 3.76 -7.62
N TRP A 61 5.52 3.67 -6.51
CA TRP A 61 4.67 2.52 -6.20
C TRP A 61 3.57 2.38 -7.24
N GLY A 62 3.38 1.16 -7.77
CA GLY A 62 2.33 0.86 -8.73
C GLY A 62 2.47 1.51 -10.11
N LYS A 63 3.50 2.34 -10.34
CA LYS A 63 3.70 3.02 -11.62
C LYS A 63 3.86 2.01 -12.76
N ASN A 64 3.01 2.11 -13.77
CA ASN A 64 2.99 1.20 -14.93
C ASN A 64 2.82 -0.28 -14.55
N SER A 65 2.20 -0.58 -13.41
CA SER A 65 1.94 -1.96 -12.96
C SER A 65 0.77 -2.63 -13.70
N GLY A 66 -0.03 -1.85 -14.44
CA GLY A 66 -1.23 -2.32 -15.13
C GLY A 66 -2.44 -2.49 -14.20
N CYS A 67 -3.57 -2.92 -14.76
CA CYS A 67 -4.84 -3.05 -14.02
C CYS A 67 -4.78 -4.16 -12.95
N GLY A 68 -3.93 -5.17 -13.17
CA GLY A 68 -3.85 -6.32 -12.30
C GLY A 68 -3.41 -6.01 -10.87
N LEU A 69 -2.80 -4.85 -10.61
CA LEU A 69 -2.49 -4.43 -9.24
C LEU A 69 -3.78 -4.16 -8.48
N LEU A 70 -4.78 -3.56 -9.11
CA LEU A 70 -6.05 -3.22 -8.48
C LEU A 70 -7.03 -4.39 -8.50
N GLU A 71 -7.02 -5.18 -9.58
CA GLU A 71 -8.03 -6.23 -9.80
C GLU A 71 -7.69 -7.57 -9.14
N ASN A 72 -6.41 -7.86 -8.88
CA ASN A 72 -5.97 -9.13 -8.31
C ASN A 72 -5.40 -8.98 -6.90
N LYS A 73 -5.36 -10.08 -6.15
CA LYS A 73 -4.64 -10.15 -4.87
C LYS A 73 -3.15 -9.80 -5.07
N CYS A 74 -2.55 -9.14 -4.08
CA CYS A 74 -1.12 -8.77 -4.11
C CYS A 74 -0.21 -10.01 -4.17
N PHE A 75 -0.67 -11.13 -3.62
CA PHE A 75 -0.04 -12.43 -3.65
C PHE A 75 -1.07 -13.53 -3.94
N THR A 76 -0.63 -14.59 -4.60
CA THR A 76 -1.39 -15.84 -4.80
C THR A 76 -0.46 -17.01 -4.49
N ASN A 77 -0.84 -17.83 -3.51
CA ASN A 77 -0.04 -18.96 -3.01
C ASN A 77 1.43 -18.58 -2.73
N GLY A 78 1.63 -17.40 -2.11
CA GLY A 78 2.95 -16.86 -1.79
C GLY A 78 3.78 -16.32 -2.96
N SER A 79 3.24 -16.29 -4.18
CA SER A 79 3.88 -15.68 -5.36
C SER A 79 3.22 -14.34 -5.71
N THR A 80 4.00 -13.38 -6.21
CA THR A 80 3.51 -12.06 -6.64
C THR A 80 4.10 -11.68 -7.98
N ALA A 81 3.36 -10.98 -8.83
CA ALA A 81 3.91 -10.35 -10.02
C ALA A 81 4.65 -9.03 -9.70
N TYR A 82 4.50 -8.51 -8.47
CA TYR A 82 4.96 -7.17 -8.08
C TYR A 82 6.09 -7.24 -7.04
N PHE A 83 7.17 -7.97 -7.35
CA PHE A 83 8.32 -8.18 -6.45
C PHE A 83 9.04 -6.90 -6.01
N ALA A 84 8.91 -5.81 -6.78
CA ALA A 84 9.46 -4.51 -6.41
C ALA A 84 8.66 -3.78 -5.32
N MET A 85 7.44 -4.25 -5.05
CA MET A 85 6.47 -3.64 -4.15
C MET A 85 6.22 -4.50 -2.92
N PHE A 86 6.08 -5.82 -3.13
CA PHE A 86 5.82 -6.76 -2.04
C PHE A 86 6.99 -7.74 -1.84
N CYS A 87 7.17 -8.14 -0.58
CA CYS A 87 8.29 -8.95 -0.12
C CYS A 87 7.80 -10.19 0.63
N THR A 88 8.66 -11.21 0.74
CA THR A 88 8.31 -12.52 1.35
C THR A 88 9.18 -12.90 2.53
N GLN A 89 10.19 -12.08 2.88
CA GLN A 89 11.07 -12.28 4.03
C GLN A 89 10.29 -12.07 5.33
N PHE A 90 10.56 -12.86 6.35
CA PHE A 90 9.92 -12.66 7.64
C PHE A 90 10.56 -11.49 8.38
N ILE A 91 9.77 -10.78 9.17
CA ILE A 91 10.27 -9.70 10.05
C ILE A 91 11.35 -10.21 11.03
N SER A 92 11.34 -11.50 11.36
CA SER A 92 12.33 -12.15 12.21
C SER A 92 13.70 -12.28 11.55
N ASP A 93 13.81 -12.18 10.23
CA ASP A 93 15.02 -12.55 9.48
C ASP A 93 16.19 -11.56 9.67
N GLN A 94 16.07 -10.54 10.53
CA GLN A 94 17.07 -9.53 10.92
C GLN A 94 17.77 -8.77 9.77
N GLY A 95 17.45 -9.09 8.51
CA GLY A 95 17.98 -8.43 7.33
C GLY A 95 17.32 -7.08 7.09
N ARG A 96 18.12 -6.02 7.01
CA ARG A 96 17.65 -4.72 6.52
C ARG A 96 17.51 -4.77 5.01
N LEU A 97 16.37 -4.33 4.51
CA LEU A 97 16.07 -4.19 3.09
C LEU A 97 15.99 -2.70 2.74
N CYS A 98 16.21 -2.35 1.49
CA CYS A 98 15.87 -1.01 1.02
C CYS A 98 14.34 -0.88 0.91
N THR A 99 13.80 0.28 1.24
CA THR A 99 12.42 0.64 0.86
C THR A 99 12.28 0.66 -0.67
N TYR A 100 11.05 0.54 -1.20
CA TYR A 100 10.80 0.44 -2.65
C TYR A 100 11.33 1.67 -3.42
N ASP A 101 11.36 2.83 -2.77
CA ASP A 101 11.88 4.10 -3.29
C ASP A 101 13.39 4.29 -3.10
N ARG A 102 14.03 3.38 -2.33
CA ARG A 102 15.46 3.37 -1.99
C ARG A 102 15.91 4.61 -1.20
N LEU A 103 14.98 5.29 -0.52
CA LEU A 103 15.30 6.44 0.32
C LEU A 103 15.65 6.06 1.77
N SER A 104 15.37 4.83 2.18
CA SER A 104 15.60 4.38 3.55
C SER A 104 15.88 2.88 3.66
N LEU A 105 16.40 2.48 4.82
CA LEU A 105 16.47 1.08 5.23
C LEU A 105 15.21 0.72 6.02
N GLY A 106 14.62 -0.43 5.72
CA GLY A 106 13.48 -0.99 6.40
C GLY A 106 13.61 -2.51 6.53
N TYR A 107 12.49 -3.18 6.75
CA TYR A 107 12.37 -4.63 6.84
C TYR A 107 11.08 -5.07 6.16
N CYS A 108 10.99 -6.36 5.81
CA CYS A 108 9.74 -6.92 5.31
C CYS A 108 8.81 -7.21 6.48
N GLY A 109 7.64 -6.55 6.50
CA GLY A 109 6.64 -6.69 7.56
C GLY A 109 5.77 -7.94 7.41
N LEU A 110 6.38 -9.12 7.21
CA LEU A 110 5.66 -10.39 7.11
C LEU A 110 5.83 -11.20 8.39
N LEU A 111 4.73 -11.71 8.95
CA LEU A 111 4.76 -12.54 10.16
C LEU A 111 3.71 -13.65 10.14
N THR A 112 3.74 -14.49 11.17
CA THR A 112 2.70 -15.48 11.45
C THR A 112 1.83 -14.99 12.60
N HIS A 113 0.57 -14.70 12.33
CA HIS A 113 -0.43 -14.25 13.29
C HIS A 113 -0.85 -15.39 14.24
N GLN A 114 -1.41 -15.05 15.40
CA GLN A 114 -1.90 -16.05 16.35
C GLN A 114 -3.16 -16.76 15.83
N GLN A 115 -4.07 -15.98 15.23
CA GLN A 115 -5.31 -16.45 14.64
C GLN A 115 -5.23 -16.43 13.10
N PRO A 116 -6.03 -17.27 12.41
CA PRO A 116 -6.17 -17.20 10.96
C PRO A 116 -6.67 -15.82 10.52
N LEU A 117 -6.12 -15.33 9.40
CA LEU A 117 -6.61 -14.12 8.75
C LEU A 117 -7.96 -14.38 8.07
N PRO A 118 -8.80 -13.34 7.87
CA PRO A 118 -10.01 -13.47 7.06
C PRO A 118 -9.70 -14.01 5.65
N PRO A 119 -10.58 -14.83 5.02
CA PRO A 119 -10.30 -15.50 3.75
C PRO A 119 -9.86 -14.56 2.60
N GLN A 120 -10.36 -13.33 2.59
CA GLN A 120 -9.96 -12.32 1.60
C GLN A 120 -8.48 -11.92 1.73
N TYR A 121 -7.94 -11.89 2.96
CA TYR A 121 -6.56 -11.53 3.30
C TYR A 121 -5.63 -12.74 3.44
N GLN A 122 -6.08 -13.94 3.10
CA GLN A 122 -5.23 -15.13 3.02
C GLN A 122 -4.54 -15.19 1.66
N TYR A 123 -3.23 -14.95 1.67
CA TYR A 123 -2.37 -14.88 0.47
C TYR A 123 -1.37 -16.03 0.32
N PHE A 124 -1.17 -16.77 1.41
CA PHE A 124 -0.21 -17.84 1.54
C PHE A 124 -0.94 -19.13 1.95
N ASP A 125 -0.33 -20.28 1.71
CA ASP A 125 -0.91 -21.59 2.08
C ASP A 125 -1.20 -21.69 3.58
N ASN A 126 -0.37 -21.06 4.41
CA ASN A 126 -0.64 -20.92 5.84
C ASN A 126 -1.61 -19.75 6.08
N PRO A 127 -2.85 -19.99 6.55
CA PRO A 127 -3.86 -18.95 6.72
C PRO A 127 -3.52 -17.93 7.81
N LYS A 128 -2.47 -18.19 8.60
CA LYS A 128 -1.96 -17.27 9.63
C LYS A 128 -0.84 -16.37 9.12
N ARG A 129 -0.29 -16.62 7.93
CA ARG A 129 0.82 -15.84 7.39
C ARG A 129 0.29 -14.62 6.64
N GLY A 130 0.77 -13.43 6.98
CA GLY A 130 0.38 -12.19 6.32
C GLY A 130 1.19 -10.98 6.77
N GLY A 131 0.83 -9.82 6.23
CA GLY A 131 1.45 -8.54 6.56
C GLY A 131 1.13 -8.09 7.99
N ILE A 132 1.93 -7.14 8.49
CA ILE A 132 1.69 -6.49 9.79
C ILE A 132 0.67 -5.35 9.71
N PHE A 133 0.47 -4.75 8.54
CA PHE A 133 -0.37 -3.57 8.35
C PHE A 133 -1.67 -3.96 7.66
N ARG A 134 -2.80 -3.75 8.33
CA ARG A 134 -4.15 -4.02 7.77
C ARG A 134 -4.50 -3.14 6.57
N ALA A 135 -4.06 -1.88 6.56
CA ALA A 135 -4.29 -0.96 5.44
C ALA A 135 -3.60 -1.40 4.12
N MET A 136 -2.71 -2.37 4.17
CA MET A 136 -2.07 -2.96 2.98
C MET A 136 -2.84 -4.17 2.43
N ASP A 137 -4.04 -4.41 2.95
CA ASP A 137 -4.80 -5.65 2.86
C ASP A 137 -3.99 -6.83 3.38
#